data_AF-A0A1C6UGJ1-F1
#
_entry.id   AF-A0A1C6UGJ1-F1
#
_cell.length_a   1.000
_cell.length_b   1.000
_cell.length_c   1.000
_cell.angle_alpha   90.00
_cell.angle_beta   90.00
_cell.angle_gamma   90.00
#
_symmetry.space_group_name_H-M   'P 1'
#
loop_
_entity.id
_entity.type
_entity.pdbx_description
1 polymer ?
#
loop_
_entity_poly.entity_id
_entity_poly.type
_entity_poly.pdbx_seq_one_letter_code
_entity_poly.pdbx_strand_id
1 'polypeptide(L)'
;MTELATRAQAFGLIAAGVAAGLSAPWRLYLARGCRYLSLSVGDRTEWDAWRTHLGCPELSVRVYDAGGEIRRSSVAEVVVDGCRISVELVEEVSTDDLDRLLVAEPAPTEPEER
;
A
#
# COMPACT_ATOMS: atom_id res chain seq x y z
N MET A 1 -19.18 3.82 -19.93
CA MET A 1 -18.99 3.87 -18.46
C MET A 1 -18.56 2.49 -18.01
N THR A 2 -17.27 2.28 -17.81
CA THR A 2 -16.73 1.07 -17.17
C THR A 2 -16.54 1.41 -15.70
N GLU A 3 -17.58 1.21 -14.89
CA GLU A 3 -17.48 1.45 -13.45
C GLU A 3 -16.58 0.39 -12.84
N LEU A 4 -15.35 0.66 -12.43
CA LEU A 4 -14.63 -0.30 -11.59
C LEU A 4 -15.33 -0.38 -10.22
N ALA A 5 -16.22 -1.36 -10.02
CA ALA A 5 -16.93 -1.56 -8.74
C ALA A 5 -17.72 -2.88 -8.69
N THR A 6 -17.91 -3.56 -9.82
CA THR A 6 -18.52 -4.89 -9.78
C THR A 6 -17.50 -5.92 -9.31
N ARG A 7 -18.01 -6.99 -8.69
CA ARG A 7 -17.19 -8.15 -8.32
C ARG A 7 -16.34 -8.62 -9.52
N ALA A 8 -16.92 -8.70 -10.71
CA ALA A 8 -16.22 -9.14 -11.93
C ALA A 8 -15.00 -8.28 -12.28
N GLN A 9 -15.09 -6.95 -12.16
CA GLN A 9 -13.95 -6.07 -12.45
C GLN A 9 -12.88 -6.12 -11.37
N ALA A 10 -13.27 -6.20 -10.09
CA ALA A 10 -12.31 -6.41 -9.00
C ALA A 10 -11.52 -7.71 -9.21
N PHE A 11 -12.21 -8.82 -9.53
CA PHE A 11 -11.54 -10.08 -9.85
C PHE A 11 -10.73 -10.02 -11.15
N GLY A 12 -11.17 -9.26 -12.16
CA GLY A 12 -10.42 -9.05 -13.39
C GLY A 12 -9.10 -8.31 -13.15
N LEU A 13 -9.10 -7.29 -12.30
CA LEU A 13 -7.90 -6.57 -11.89
C LEU A 13 -6.91 -7.47 -11.13
N ILE A 14 -7.42 -8.31 -10.22
CA ILE A 14 -6.58 -9.30 -9.53
C ILE A 14 -6.02 -10.33 -10.52
N ALA A 15 -6.86 -10.85 -11.42
CA ALA A 15 -6.44 -11.82 -12.42
C ALA A 15 -5.36 -11.25 -13.35
N ALA A 16 -5.44 -9.96 -13.73
CA ALA A 16 -4.42 -9.29 -14.52
C ALA A 16 -3.09 -9.19 -13.78
N GLY A 17 -3.10 -8.83 -12.48
CA GLY A 17 -1.89 -8.80 -11.66
C GLY A 17 -1.26 -10.20 -11.49
N VAL A 18 -2.07 -11.22 -11.22
CA VAL A 18 -1.59 -12.61 -11.11
C VAL A 18 -1.03 -13.11 -12.44
N ALA A 19 -1.68 -12.79 -13.57
CA ALA A 19 -1.17 -13.10 -14.89
C ALA A 19 0.16 -12.37 -15.20
N ALA A 20 0.40 -11.22 -14.58
CA ALA A 20 1.67 -10.50 -14.64
C ALA A 20 2.74 -11.04 -13.66
N GLY A 21 2.46 -12.13 -12.94
CA GLY A 21 3.41 -12.80 -12.04
C GLY A 21 3.33 -12.39 -10.58
N LEU A 22 2.29 -11.63 -10.18
CA LEU A 22 2.09 -11.27 -8.78
C LEU A 22 1.45 -12.42 -7.97
N SER A 23 1.83 -12.54 -6.71
CA SER A 23 1.07 -13.34 -5.74
C SER A 23 -0.34 -12.78 -5.58
N ALA A 24 -1.34 -13.67 -5.49
CA ALA A 24 -2.71 -13.25 -5.21
C ALA A 24 -2.81 -12.65 -3.78
N PRO A 25 -3.50 -11.50 -3.60
CA PRO A 25 -3.72 -10.94 -2.27
C PRO A 25 -4.49 -11.94 -1.39
N TRP A 26 -4.11 -12.06 -0.12
CA TRP A 26 -4.73 -13.02 0.79
C TRP A 26 -6.12 -12.56 1.27
N ARG A 27 -6.43 -11.25 1.17
CA ARG A 27 -7.75 -10.71 1.44
C ARG A 27 -8.12 -9.61 0.45
N LEU A 28 -9.40 -9.61 0.10
CA LEU A 28 -10.06 -8.62 -0.75
C LEU A 28 -11.24 -8.02 0.01
N TYR A 29 -11.31 -6.69 0.09
CA TYR A 29 -12.48 -5.98 0.60
C TYR A 29 -13.05 -5.07 -0.48
N LEU A 30 -14.36 -5.19 -0.73
CA LEU A 30 -15.10 -4.37 -1.69
C LEU A 30 -16.26 -3.69 -0.94
N ALA A 31 -16.22 -2.37 -0.82
CA ALA A 31 -17.32 -1.65 -0.19
C ALA A 31 -18.52 -1.58 -1.13
N ARG A 32 -19.70 -2.01 -0.65
CA ARG A 32 -20.96 -1.80 -1.38
C ARG A 32 -21.43 -0.36 -1.21
N GLY A 33 -21.72 0.32 -2.31
CA GLY A 33 -22.24 1.70 -2.31
C GLY A 33 -21.17 2.81 -2.26
N CYS A 34 -19.92 2.46 -1.95
CA CYS A 34 -18.76 3.33 -2.09
C CYS A 34 -17.79 2.67 -3.07
N ARG A 35 -17.32 3.36 -4.10
CA ARG A 35 -16.37 2.81 -5.09
C ARG A 35 -14.98 2.66 -4.44
N TYR A 36 -14.82 1.63 -3.62
CA TYR A 36 -13.63 1.37 -2.83
C TYR A 36 -13.28 -0.12 -2.80
N LEU A 37 -12.03 -0.41 -3.15
CA LEU A 37 -11.41 -1.74 -3.17
C LEU A 37 -10.16 -1.72 -2.29
N SER A 38 -10.02 -2.65 -1.36
CA SER A 38 -8.79 -2.84 -0.58
C SER A 38 -8.23 -4.24 -0.77
N LEU A 39 -6.92 -4.30 -1.03
CA LEU A 39 -6.14 -5.53 -1.19
C LEU A 39 -5.23 -5.68 0.02
N SER A 40 -5.30 -6.79 0.73
CA SER A 40 -4.30 -7.12 1.76
C SER A 40 -3.32 -8.15 1.22
N VAL A 41 -2.03 -7.86 1.36
CA VAL A 41 -0.90 -8.68 0.85
C VAL A 41 -0.06 -9.22 2.01
N GLY A 42 0.75 -10.25 1.75
CA GLY A 42 1.40 -11.05 2.79
C GLY A 42 2.70 -10.46 3.30
N ASP A 43 3.46 -9.77 2.44
CA ASP A 43 4.76 -9.20 2.79
C ASP A 43 5.09 -7.93 1.99
N ARG A 44 6.26 -7.35 2.30
CA ARG A 44 6.77 -6.11 1.69
C ARG A 44 7.04 -6.25 0.19
N THR A 45 7.59 -7.40 -0.24
CA THR A 45 7.89 -7.66 -1.65
C THR A 45 6.60 -7.70 -2.46
N GLU A 46 5.59 -8.40 -1.95
CA GLU A 46 4.25 -8.43 -2.55
C GLU A 46 3.62 -7.04 -2.58
N TRP A 47 3.74 -6.26 -1.50
CA TRP A 47 3.24 -4.89 -1.43
C TRP A 47 3.89 -3.97 -2.47
N ASP A 48 5.21 -3.99 -2.60
CA ASP A 48 5.93 -3.18 -3.59
C ASP A 48 5.56 -3.58 -5.02
N ALA A 49 5.37 -4.88 -5.27
CA ALA A 49 4.99 -5.39 -6.58
C ALA A 49 3.56 -4.98 -6.98
N TRP A 50 2.59 -5.12 -6.06
CA TRP A 50 1.22 -4.66 -6.28
C TRP A 50 1.11 -3.15 -6.42
N ARG A 51 1.84 -2.39 -5.59
CA ARG A 51 1.93 -0.93 -5.67
C ARG A 51 2.42 -0.48 -7.03
N THR A 52 3.52 -1.09 -7.50
CA THR A 52 4.12 -0.78 -8.80
C THR A 52 3.18 -1.12 -9.95
N HIS A 53 2.56 -2.31 -9.89
CA HIS A 53 1.64 -2.78 -10.93
C HIS A 53 0.41 -1.88 -11.08
N LEU A 54 -0.15 -1.41 -9.96
CA LEU A 54 -1.32 -0.52 -9.95
C LEU A 54 -0.95 0.96 -10.10
N GLY A 55 0.35 1.28 -10.10
CA GLY A 55 0.85 2.64 -10.21
C GLY A 55 0.40 3.55 -9.07
N CYS A 56 0.34 3.07 -7.83
CA CYS A 56 -0.17 3.84 -6.70
C CYS A 56 0.76 5.01 -6.31
N PRO A 57 0.33 6.28 -6.49
CA PRO A 57 1.16 7.45 -6.18
C PRO A 57 1.08 7.85 -4.70
N GLU A 58 -0.03 7.57 -4.02
CA GLU A 58 -0.25 7.98 -2.63
C GLU A 58 0.18 6.87 -1.68
N LEU A 59 0.93 7.25 -0.65
CA LEU A 59 1.44 6.34 0.37
C LEU A 59 1.13 6.90 1.75
N SER A 60 0.45 6.11 2.57
CA SER A 60 0.23 6.39 4.00
C SER A 60 0.86 5.27 4.81
N VAL A 61 1.75 5.61 5.73
CA VAL A 61 2.34 4.67 6.69
C VAL A 61 1.89 5.07 8.09
N ARG A 62 1.36 4.11 8.86
CA ARG A 62 0.94 4.29 10.24
C ARG A 62 1.63 3.27 11.12
N VAL A 63 2.27 3.74 12.18
CA VAL A 63 2.87 2.89 13.21
C VAL A 63 2.05 3.05 14.48
N TYR A 64 1.68 1.94 15.12
CA TYR A 64 0.86 1.94 16.32
C TYR A 64 1.15 0.73 17.21
N ASP A 65 1.02 0.91 18.52
CA ASP A 65 0.98 -0.22 19.46
C ASP A 65 -0.35 -0.96 19.34
N ALA A 66 -0.28 -2.28 19.30
CA ALA A 66 -1.43 -3.17 19.21
C ALA A 66 -1.36 -4.28 20.26
N GLY A 67 -1.36 -3.89 21.55
CA GLY A 67 -1.37 -4.84 22.66
C GLY A 67 0.02 -5.30 23.07
N GLY A 68 0.98 -4.36 23.09
CA GLY A 68 2.38 -4.63 23.43
C GLY A 68 3.26 -4.98 22.23
N GLU A 69 2.67 -5.21 21.07
CA GLU A 69 3.37 -5.38 19.80
C GLU A 69 3.28 -4.08 18.98
N ILE A 70 4.41 -3.64 18.42
CA ILE A 70 4.41 -2.51 17.49
C ILE A 70 4.03 -3.01 16.10
N ARG A 71 3.03 -2.37 15.49
CA ARG A 71 2.59 -2.67 14.13
C ARG A 71 2.78 -1.49 13.21
N ARG A 72 3.04 -1.81 11.94
CA ARG A 72 3.08 -0.86 10.83
C ARG A 72 2.03 -1.25 9.79
N SER A 73 1.11 -0.33 9.50
CA SER A 73 0.22 -0.40 8.34
C SER A 73 0.78 0.50 7.24
N SER A 74 1.08 -0.07 6.08
CA SER A 74 1.49 0.64 4.87
C SER A 74 0.37 0.54 3.84
N VAL A 75 -0.22 1.67 3.47
CA VAL A 75 -1.32 1.76 2.52
C VAL A 75 -0.86 2.54 1.30
N ALA A 76 -0.98 1.95 0.12
CA ALA A 76 -0.77 2.64 -1.15
C ALA A 76 -2.11 2.80 -1.87
N GLU A 77 -2.47 4.00 -2.31
CA GLU A 77 -3.78 4.28 -2.93
C GLU A 77 -3.65 4.82 -4.36
N VAL A 78 -4.65 4.50 -5.20
CA VAL A 78 -4.84 5.03 -6.55
C VAL A 78 -6.33 5.14 -6.88
N VAL A 79 -6.70 6.07 -7.76
CA VAL A 79 -8.05 6.14 -8.33
C VAL A 79 -8.02 5.63 -9.76
N VAL A 80 -8.72 4.54 -10.05
CA VAL A 80 -8.88 3.95 -11.40
C VAL A 80 -10.36 3.97 -11.76
N ASP A 81 -10.73 4.61 -12.87
CA ASP A 81 -12.11 4.73 -13.35
C ASP A 81 -13.11 5.22 -12.28
N GLY A 82 -12.66 6.14 -11.42
CA GLY A 82 -13.46 6.68 -10.31
C GLY A 82 -13.66 5.71 -9.15
N CYS A 83 -12.85 4.65 -9.06
CA CYS A 83 -12.77 3.74 -7.93
C CYS A 83 -11.46 3.91 -7.19
N ARG A 84 -11.53 4.11 -5.87
CA ARG A 84 -10.34 4.15 -5.03
C ARG A 84 -9.90 2.73 -4.72
N ILE A 85 -8.69 2.39 -5.14
CA ILE A 85 -8.04 1.12 -4.86
C ILE A 85 -6.94 1.39 -3.83
N SER A 86 -6.91 0.61 -2.76
CA SER A 86 -5.84 0.62 -1.77
C SER A 86 -5.15 -0.74 -1.67
N VAL A 87 -3.82 -0.74 -1.59
CA VAL A 87 -2.99 -1.91 -1.27
C VAL A 87 -2.45 -1.73 0.14
N GLU A 88 -2.82 -2.61 1.04
CA GLU A 88 -2.46 -2.57 2.46
C GLU A 88 -1.55 -3.74 2.85
N LEU A 89 -0.46 -3.41 3.54
CA LEU A 89 0.37 -4.36 4.27
C LEU A 89 0.35 -3.99 5.75
N VAL A 90 0.03 -4.96 6.61
CA VAL A 90 0.15 -4.82 8.06
C VAL A 90 1.19 -5.80 8.55
N GLU A 91 2.25 -5.28 9.16
CA GLU A 91 3.39 -6.05 9.66
C GLU A 91 3.64 -5.71 11.14
N GLU A 92 4.07 -6.71 11.91
CA GLU A 92 4.72 -6.48 13.19
C GLU A 92 6.13 -5.98 12.91
N VAL A 93 6.57 -4.97 13.66
CA VAL A 93 7.87 -4.34 13.44
C VAL A 93 8.58 -4.21 14.77
N SER A 94 9.89 -4.41 14.76
CA SER A 94 10.69 -4.08 15.93
C SER A 94 10.86 -2.56 16.03
N THR A 95 11.28 -2.09 17.20
CA THR A 95 11.69 -0.70 17.37
C THR A 95 12.88 -0.32 16.48
N ASP A 96 13.75 -1.28 16.15
CA ASP A 96 14.92 -1.06 15.29
C ASP A 96 14.52 -0.76 13.82
N ASP A 97 13.36 -1.26 13.39
CA ASP A 97 12.80 -0.95 12.07
C ASP A 97 12.20 0.46 11.99
N LEU A 98 11.88 1.09 13.12
CA LEU A 98 11.40 2.48 13.17
C LEU A 98 12.55 3.47 12.93
N ASP A 99 13.73 3.19 13.47
CA ASP A 99 14.91 4.03 13.28
C ASP A 99 15.31 4.12 11.80
N ARG A 100 15.00 3.08 11.02
CA ARG A 100 15.21 3.04 9.56
C ARG A 100 14.21 3.85 8.75
N LEU A 101 13.06 4.21 9.33
CA LEU A 101 12.07 5.10 8.70
C LEU A 101 12.36 6.57 8.96
N LEU A 102 13.28 6.89 9.87
CA LEU A 102 13.73 8.26 10.09
C LEU A 102 14.45 8.72 8.82
N VAL A 103 13.85 9.69 8.12
CA VAL A 103 14.55 10.41 7.06
C VAL A 103 15.66 11.19 7.76
N ALA A 104 16.92 10.89 7.43
CA ALA A 104 18.04 11.70 7.90
C ALA A 104 17.79 13.14 7.45
N GLU A 105 17.73 14.08 8.40
CA GLU A 105 17.69 15.49 8.05
C GLU A 105 18.90 15.78 7.15
N PRO A 106 18.71 16.44 5.99
CA PRO A 106 19.85 16.83 5.17
C PRO A 106 20.77 17.67 6.04
N ALA A 107 22.05 17.27 6.11
CA ALA A 107 23.04 17.99 6.88
C ALA A 107 23.01 19.48 6.46
N PRO A 108 22.99 20.42 7.41
CA PRO A 108 23.01 21.83 7.07
C PRO A 108 24.26 22.08 6.24
N THR A 109 24.09 22.51 4.99
CA THR A 109 25.17 23.08 4.21
C THR A 109 25.66 24.30 4.96
N GLU A 110 26.84 24.18 5.58
CA GLU A 110 27.54 25.33 6.14
C GLU A 110 27.69 26.39 5.04
N PRO A 111 27.30 27.65 5.30
CA PRO A 111 27.50 28.70 4.32
C PRO A 111 29.00 28.84 4.10
N GLU A 112 29.41 28.68 2.85
CA GLU A 112 30.78 28.91 2.38
C GLU A 112 31.17 30.35 2.79
N GLU A 113 31.99 30.46 3.84
CA GLU A 113 32.48 31.75 4.33
C GLU A 113 33.23 32.45 3.20
N ARG A 114 32.76 33.65 2.86
CA ARG A 114 33.28 34.47 1.77
C ARG A 114 34.02 35.68 2.32
#